data_AF-A0A7L4NQ03-F1
#
_entry.id   AF-A0A7L4NQ03-F1
#
_cell.length_a   1.000
_cell.length_b   1.000
_cell.length_c   1.000
_cell.angle_alpha   90.00
_cell.angle_beta   90.00
_cell.angle_gamma   90.00
#
_symmetry.space_group_name_H-M   'P 1'
#
loop_
_entity.id
_entity.type
_entity.pdbx_description
1 polymer ?
#
loop_
_entity_poly.entity_id
_entity_poly.type
_entity_poly.pdbx_seq_one_letter_code
_entity_poly.pdbx_strand_id
1 'polypeptide(L)'
;QGKQKKARKYAVMKRMISLRDQRLNEKDRAKAPVKKKEDPSAIKEREVPQHPSCLFFQYNTQLGPPYHILVDTNFINFSIKAKLDLVQSMMDCLYAKCIPCITDCVMGEIEKLGQKYRVALR
;
A
#
# COMPACT_ATOMS: atom_id res chain seq x y z
N GLN A 1 -31.64 56.95 -35.23
CA GLN A 1 -30.19 56.68 -35.14
C GLN A 1 -29.95 55.79 -33.92
N GLY A 2 -29.67 54.50 -34.11
CA GLY A 2 -29.42 53.57 -33.00
C GLY A 2 -27.92 53.38 -32.77
N LYS A 3 -27.38 53.96 -31.69
CA LYS A 3 -25.96 53.81 -31.30
C LYS A 3 -25.59 52.34 -31.15
N GLN A 4 -24.49 51.93 -31.78
CA GLN A 4 -23.95 50.56 -31.75
C GLN A 4 -23.74 50.07 -30.30
N LYS A 5 -24.26 48.87 -29.99
CA LYS A 5 -24.11 48.24 -28.67
C LYS A 5 -22.65 47.83 -28.44
N LYS A 6 -22.16 48.02 -27.22
CA LYS A 6 -20.76 47.77 -26.80
C LYS A 6 -20.21 46.45 -27.37
N ALA A 7 -19.04 46.51 -28.01
CA ALA A 7 -18.34 45.36 -28.56
C ALA A 7 -18.01 44.33 -27.46
N ARG A 8 -18.21 43.04 -27.76
CA ARG A 8 -17.90 41.94 -26.83
C ARG A 8 -16.38 41.80 -26.71
N LYS A 9 -15.90 41.58 -25.48
CA LYS A 9 -14.48 41.29 -25.22
C LYS A 9 -14.20 39.82 -25.53
N TYR A 10 -13.11 39.55 -26.23
CA TYR A 10 -12.62 38.20 -26.49
C TYR A 10 -11.84 37.67 -25.27
N ALA A 11 -11.81 36.34 -25.07
CA ALA A 11 -11.13 35.65 -23.96
C ALA A 11 -11.59 36.02 -22.53
N VAL A 12 -12.90 36.27 -22.34
CA VAL A 12 -13.46 36.49 -20.99
C VAL A 12 -13.56 35.15 -20.26
N MET A 13 -12.68 34.93 -19.27
CA MET A 13 -12.70 33.76 -18.40
C MET A 13 -13.60 33.98 -17.17
N LYS A 14 -14.11 32.90 -16.58
CA LYS A 14 -14.79 32.94 -15.27
C LYS A 14 -13.79 33.43 -14.22
N ARG A 15 -14.19 34.40 -13.39
CA ARG A 15 -13.33 34.92 -12.31
C ARG A 15 -13.02 33.78 -11.32
N MET A 16 -11.76 33.37 -11.25
CA MET A 16 -11.23 32.45 -10.25
C MET A 16 -10.56 33.25 -9.12
N ILE A 17 -10.55 32.69 -7.91
CA ILE A 17 -9.82 33.28 -6.79
C ILE A 17 -8.32 33.29 -7.10
N SER A 18 -7.67 34.43 -6.88
CA SER A 18 -6.23 34.55 -7.13
C SER A 18 -5.45 34.02 -5.93
N LEU A 19 -4.25 33.50 -6.16
CA LEU A 19 -3.32 33.11 -5.08
C LEU A 19 -2.88 34.29 -4.19
N ARG A 20 -3.21 35.53 -4.57
CA ARG A 20 -2.93 36.77 -3.81
C ARG A 20 -4.15 37.30 -3.07
N ASP A 21 -5.28 36.60 -3.10
CA ASP A 21 -6.51 37.04 -2.46
C ASP A 21 -6.35 37.05 -0.93
N GLN A 22 -6.74 38.16 -0.29
CA GLN A 22 -6.59 38.38 1.14
C GLN A 22 -7.39 37.36 1.98
N ARG A 23 -8.42 36.74 1.39
CA ARG A 23 -9.25 35.70 2.00
C ARG A 23 -8.60 34.31 2.02
N LEU A 24 -7.53 34.10 1.26
CA LEU A 24 -6.82 32.82 1.22
C LEU A 24 -5.85 32.72 2.42
N ASN A 25 -5.84 31.59 3.13
CA ASN A 25 -4.90 31.32 4.21
C ASN A 25 -3.47 31.17 3.65
N GLU A 26 -2.44 31.58 4.40
CA GLU A 26 -1.04 31.53 3.95
C GLU A 26 -0.55 30.14 3.54
N LYS A 27 -1.09 29.08 4.16
CA LYS A 27 -0.79 27.68 3.82
C LYS A 27 -1.22 27.31 2.39
N ASP A 28 -2.33 27.89 1.92
CA ASP A 28 -2.86 27.67 0.57
C ASP A 28 -2.27 28.66 -0.45
N ARG A 29 -1.66 29.76 0.02
CA ARG A 29 -0.89 30.71 -0.81
C ARG A 29 0.51 30.19 -1.12
N ALA A 30 1.07 29.34 -0.27
CA ALA A 30 2.40 28.81 -0.44
C ALA A 30 2.43 27.94 -1.71
N LYS A 31 3.07 28.45 -2.78
CA LYS A 31 3.52 27.59 -3.87
C LYS A 31 4.36 26.48 -3.24
N ALA A 32 4.10 25.22 -3.62
CA ALA A 32 4.90 24.08 -3.19
C ALA A 32 6.38 24.48 -3.22
N PRO A 33 7.14 24.26 -2.13
CA PRO A 33 8.50 24.74 -2.03
C PRO A 33 9.25 24.28 -3.28
N VAL A 34 9.77 25.24 -4.03
CA VAL A 34 10.62 24.96 -5.18
C VAL A 34 11.76 24.09 -4.63
N LYS A 35 11.79 22.81 -5.03
CA LYS A 35 12.85 21.89 -4.65
C LYS A 35 14.17 22.63 -4.91
N LYS A 36 14.92 22.93 -3.84
CA LYS A 36 16.25 23.52 -3.96
C LYS A 36 17.01 22.64 -4.95
N LYS A 37 17.64 23.24 -5.96
CA LYS A 37 18.54 22.50 -6.85
C LYS A 37 19.63 21.93 -5.96
N GLU A 38 19.65 20.63 -5.79
CA GLU A 38 20.65 19.91 -5.00
C GLU A 38 22.05 20.24 -5.55
N ASP A 39 23.00 20.52 -4.64
CA ASP A 39 24.38 20.85 -5.00
C ASP A 39 25.00 19.72 -5.85
N PRO A 40 25.71 20.03 -6.96
CA PRO A 40 26.27 19.02 -7.85
C PRO A 40 27.39 18.17 -7.21
N SER A 41 27.92 18.57 -6.05
CA SER A 41 28.96 17.86 -5.29
C SER A 41 28.41 16.92 -4.21
N ALA A 42 27.10 16.91 -3.96
CA ALA A 42 26.50 15.95 -3.05
C ALA A 42 26.36 14.59 -3.77
N ILE A 43 26.95 13.54 -3.19
CA ILE A 43 26.74 12.17 -3.66
C ILE A 43 25.25 11.88 -3.55
N LYS A 44 24.56 11.82 -4.69
CA LYS A 44 23.19 11.34 -4.76
C LYS A 44 23.22 9.85 -4.45
N GLU A 45 22.94 9.49 -3.21
CA GLU A 45 22.72 8.09 -2.85
C GLU A 45 21.52 7.58 -3.64
N ARG A 46 21.83 6.87 -4.73
CA ARG A 46 20.84 6.16 -5.52
C ARG A 46 20.63 4.84 -4.82
N GLU A 47 19.58 4.77 -3.99
CA GLU A 47 19.11 3.52 -3.43
C GLU A 47 18.62 2.61 -4.57
N VAL A 48 19.50 1.74 -5.05
CA VAL A 48 19.13 0.65 -5.96
C VAL A 48 18.95 -0.58 -5.08
N PRO A 49 17.74 -1.15 -4.99
CA PRO A 49 17.54 -2.37 -4.21
C PRO A 49 18.39 -3.49 -4.80
N GLN A 50 19.25 -4.07 -3.97
CA GLN A 50 20.07 -5.20 -4.36
C GLN A 50 19.21 -6.45 -4.52
N HIS A 51 19.49 -7.25 -5.54
CA HIS A 51 18.80 -8.53 -5.71
C HIS A 51 19.21 -9.51 -4.58
N PRO A 52 18.27 -10.26 -3.99
CA PRO A 52 18.60 -11.21 -2.93
C PRO A 52 19.54 -12.31 -3.42
N SER A 53 20.50 -12.74 -2.60
CA SER A 53 21.46 -13.80 -2.94
C SER A 53 20.82 -15.20 -3.05
N CYS A 54 19.61 -15.37 -2.52
CA CYS A 54 18.89 -16.64 -2.50
C CYS A 54 18.18 -17.00 -3.82
N LEU A 55 18.05 -16.02 -4.72
CA LEU A 55 17.32 -16.16 -5.98
C LEU A 55 18.28 -16.48 -7.13
N PHE A 56 18.11 -17.67 -7.71
CA PHE A 56 18.64 -18.01 -9.02
C PHE A 56 17.59 -17.63 -10.08
N PHE A 57 17.77 -16.48 -10.73
CA PHE A 57 16.72 -15.84 -11.52
C PHE A 57 15.45 -15.59 -10.69
N GLN A 58 14.39 -16.37 -10.91
CA GLN A 58 13.14 -16.33 -10.14
C GLN A 58 13.01 -17.51 -9.17
N TYR A 59 13.93 -18.47 -9.21
CA TYR A 59 13.91 -19.65 -8.35
C TYR A 59 14.59 -19.35 -7.01
N ASN A 60 13.85 -19.51 -5.91
CA ASN A 60 14.40 -19.33 -4.58
C ASN A 60 14.97 -20.66 -4.05
N THR A 61 16.29 -20.73 -3.96
CA THR A 61 17.02 -21.93 -3.48
C THR A 61 16.88 -22.19 -1.98
N GLN A 62 16.43 -21.19 -1.20
CA GLN A 62 16.27 -21.31 0.26
C GLN A 62 14.92 -21.92 0.67
N LEU A 63 13.99 -22.10 -0.26
CA LEU A 63 12.70 -22.74 0.03
C LEU A 63 12.88 -24.26 0.10
N GLY A 64 13.24 -24.74 1.27
CA GLY A 64 13.30 -26.16 1.60
C GLY A 64 12.54 -26.49 2.88
N PRO A 65 12.29 -27.78 3.17
CA PRO A 65 11.70 -28.21 4.44
C PRO A 65 12.64 -27.88 5.63
N PRO A 66 12.13 -27.40 6.78
CA PRO A 66 10.72 -27.10 7.06
C PRO A 66 10.26 -25.78 6.41
N TYR A 67 9.10 -25.81 5.74
CA TYR A 67 8.54 -24.62 5.11
C TYR A 67 7.91 -23.70 6.16
N HIS A 68 8.35 -22.44 6.19
CA HIS A 68 7.74 -21.38 6.98
C HIS A 68 6.69 -20.65 6.15
N ILE A 69 5.42 -20.77 6.52
CA ILE A 69 4.31 -20.26 5.72
C ILE A 69 3.60 -19.16 6.50
N LEU A 70 3.58 -17.94 5.96
CA LEU A 70 2.79 -16.85 6.53
C LEU A 70 1.31 -17.08 6.26
N VAL A 71 0.50 -17.00 7.30
CA VAL A 71 -0.94 -17.25 7.24
C VAL A 71 -1.71 -15.94 7.40
N ASP A 72 -2.71 -15.73 6.54
CA ASP A 72 -3.62 -14.58 6.58
C ASP A 72 -4.97 -14.94 7.24
N THR A 73 -5.71 -13.94 7.71
CA THR A 73 -7.03 -14.11 8.35
C THR A 73 -8.04 -14.74 7.40
N ASN A 74 -8.01 -14.37 6.13
CA ASN A 74 -8.89 -14.95 5.12
C ASN A 74 -8.61 -16.44 4.93
N PHE A 75 -7.34 -16.85 4.91
CA PHE A 75 -6.98 -18.25 4.76
C PHE A 75 -7.52 -19.08 5.93
N ILE A 76 -7.34 -18.61 7.17
CA ILE A 76 -7.89 -19.25 8.38
C ILE A 76 -9.41 -19.36 8.29
N ASN A 77 -10.09 -18.28 7.89
CA ASN A 77 -11.55 -18.26 7.75
C ASN A 77 -12.06 -19.27 6.70
N PHE A 78 -11.35 -19.42 5.59
CA PHE A 78 -11.69 -20.41 4.56
C PHE A 78 -11.40 -21.83 5.02
N SER A 79 -10.27 -22.09 5.68
CA SER A 79 -9.93 -23.40 6.23
C SER A 79 -10.98 -23.88 7.25
N ILE A 80 -11.47 -23.00 8.13
CA ILE A 80 -12.51 -23.34 9.11
C ILE A 80 -13.84 -23.66 8.42
N LYS A 81 -14.24 -22.87 7.42
CA LYS A 81 -15.47 -23.14 6.64
C LYS A 81 -15.39 -24.47 5.90
N ALA A 82 -14.21 -24.79 5.36
CA ALA A 82 -13.94 -26.05 4.66
C ALA A 82 -13.72 -27.25 5.61
N LYS A 83 -13.66 -27.01 6.94
CA LYS A 83 -13.34 -28.02 7.97
C LYS A 83 -11.99 -28.70 7.73
N LEU A 84 -11.01 -27.94 7.25
CA LEU A 84 -9.65 -28.40 7.04
C LEU A 84 -8.79 -28.04 8.24
N ASP A 85 -8.04 -29.02 8.75
CA ASP A 85 -6.96 -28.75 9.70
C ASP A 85 -5.79 -28.10 8.96
N LEU A 86 -5.37 -26.92 9.41
CA LEU A 86 -4.44 -26.06 8.69
C LEU A 86 -3.05 -26.70 8.58
N VAL A 87 -2.54 -27.27 9.67
CA VAL A 87 -1.20 -27.86 9.70
C VAL A 87 -1.16 -29.14 8.87
N GLN A 88 -2.12 -30.05 9.08
CA GLN A 88 -2.19 -31.30 8.33
C GLN A 88 -2.38 -31.06 6.83
N SER A 89 -3.31 -30.17 6.46
CA SER A 89 -3.59 -29.88 5.04
C SER A 89 -2.39 -29.24 4.34
N MET A 90 -1.60 -28.42 5.05
CA MET A 90 -0.35 -27.86 4.52
C MET A 90 0.72 -28.94 4.29
N MET A 91 0.86 -29.88 5.23
CA MET A 91 1.79 -31.00 5.09
C MET A 91 1.40 -31.94 3.94
N ASP A 92 0.11 -32.23 3.79
CA ASP A 92 -0.40 -33.07 2.69
C ASP A 92 -0.28 -32.39 1.32
N CYS A 93 -0.35 -31.05 1.27
CA CYS A 93 -0.19 -30.27 0.04
C CYS A 93 1.26 -30.21 -0.45
N LEU A 94 2.21 -29.99 0.47
CA LEU A 94 3.63 -29.81 0.15
C LEU A 94 4.47 -31.08 0.33
N TYR A 95 3.88 -32.16 0.86
CA TYR A 95 4.55 -33.43 1.20
C TYR A 95 5.79 -33.24 2.07
N ALA A 96 5.77 -32.24 2.95
CA ALA A 96 6.91 -31.82 3.75
C ALA A 96 6.46 -31.23 5.09
N LYS A 97 7.39 -31.09 6.04
CA LYS A 97 7.11 -30.42 7.32
C LYS A 97 6.83 -28.94 7.09
N CYS A 98 5.66 -28.47 7.52
CA CYS A 98 5.24 -27.07 7.43
C CYS A 98 5.07 -26.46 8.82
N ILE A 99 5.50 -25.21 8.97
CA ILE A 99 5.36 -24.41 10.19
C ILE A 99 4.55 -23.17 9.82
N PRO A 100 3.27 -23.08 10.21
CA PRO A 100 2.49 -21.87 9.99
C PRO A 100 2.97 -20.76 10.92
N CYS A 101 3.18 -19.57 10.35
CA CYS A 101 3.59 -18.36 11.04
C CYS A 101 2.42 -17.37 11.00
N ILE A 102 1.83 -17.08 12.16
CA ILE A 102 0.79 -16.07 12.34
C ILE A 102 1.46 -14.80 12.87
N THR A 103 1.20 -13.68 12.23
CA THR A 103 1.72 -12.37 12.64
C THR A 103 0.75 -11.67 13.60
N ASP A 104 1.26 -10.72 14.39
CA ASP A 104 0.45 -9.97 15.35
C ASP A 104 -0.68 -9.17 14.69
N CYS A 105 -0.47 -8.69 13.46
CA CYS A 105 -1.52 -8.00 12.71
C CYS A 105 -2.68 -8.94 12.36
N VAL A 106 -2.39 -10.17 11.95
CA VAL A 106 -3.39 -11.20 11.61
C VAL A 106 -4.13 -11.64 12.87
N MET A 107 -3.42 -11.81 13.99
CA MET A 107 -4.03 -12.09 15.29
C MET A 107 -5.00 -10.97 15.70
N GLY A 108 -4.54 -9.71 15.61
CA GLY A 108 -5.37 -8.54 15.95
C GLY A 108 -6.57 -8.34 15.03
N GLU A 109 -6.48 -8.73 13.76
CA GLU A 109 -7.63 -8.74 12.85
C GLU A 109 -8.67 -9.80 13.25
N ILE A 110 -8.24 -11.01 13.63
CA ILE A 110 -9.16 -12.07 14.09
C ILE A 110 -9.87 -11.67 15.39
N GLU A 111 -9.16 -11.02 16.32
CA GLU A 111 -9.76 -10.50 17.56
C GLU A 111 -10.83 -9.42 17.28
N LYS A 112 -10.60 -8.55 16.29
CA LYS A 112 -11.56 -7.51 15.88
C LYS A 112 -12.80 -8.08 15.20
N LEU A 113 -12.68 -9.20 14.49
CA LEU A 113 -13.80 -9.87 13.81
C LEU A 113 -14.84 -10.45 14.80
N GLY A 114 -14.54 -10.44 16.11
CA GLY A 114 -15.50 -10.63 17.19
C GLY A 114 -15.77 -12.09 17.55
N GLN A 115 -16.74 -12.32 18.43
CA GLN A 115 -16.98 -13.64 19.05
C GLN A 115 -17.33 -14.76 18.07
N LYS A 116 -17.77 -14.43 16.84
CA LYS A 116 -18.10 -15.40 15.79
C LYS A 116 -16.87 -16.22 15.35
N TYR A 117 -15.67 -15.67 15.48
CA TYR A 117 -14.41 -16.31 15.06
C TYR A 117 -13.60 -16.84 16.25
N ARG A 118 -14.22 -17.02 17.43
CA ARG A 118 -13.58 -17.66 18.59
C ARG A 118 -13.03 -19.06 18.30
N VAL A 119 -13.63 -19.77 17.35
CA VAL A 119 -13.16 -21.09 16.90
C VAL A 119 -11.83 -20.99 16.13
N ALA A 120 -11.54 -19.83 15.51
CA ALA A 120 -10.26 -19.57 14.84
C ALA A 120 -9.13 -19.23 15.81
N LEU A 121 -9.46 -18.80 17.03
CA LEU A 121 -8.53 -18.37 18.08
C LEU A 121 -8.11 -19.50 19.03
N ARG A 122 -8.69 -20.70 18.89
CA ARG A 122 -8.51 -21.84 19.79
C ARG A 122 -7.82 -22.99 19.07
#